data_AF-A0AAD9UFE4-F1
#
_entry.id   AF-A0AAD9UFE4-F1
#
_cell.length_a   1.000
_cell.length_b   1.000
_cell.length_c   1.000
_cell.angle_alpha   90.00
_cell.angle_beta   90.00
_cell.angle_gamma   90.00
#
_symmetry.space_group_name_H-M   'P 1'
#
loop_
_entity.id
_entity.type
_entity.pdbx_description
1 polymer ?
#
loop_
_entity_poly.entity_id
_entity_poly.type
_entity_poly.pdbx_seq_one_letter_code
_entity_poly.pdbx_strand_id
1 'polypeptide(L)'
;MCTISYQALASKQPTYLNSMLTPARNSRELRSTSSNPLYIPRVKTKAGTRVFSVAAPTLWNSLPVSVKSEGNIVSFRRRLKHISLMLPILLSFLEPSSIHQRLTHCSTFTQLLNPLVLSRH
;
A
#
# COMPACT_ATOMS: atom_id res chain seq x y z
N MET A 1 1.48 3.19 12.02
CA MET A 1 1.94 4.50 11.51
C MET A 1 0.79 5.49 11.31
N CYS A 2 -0.30 5.17 10.60
CA CYS A 2 -1.41 6.11 10.36
C CYS A 2 -2.05 6.75 11.59
N THR A 3 -2.11 6.08 12.74
CA THR A 3 -2.63 6.65 13.99
C THR A 3 -1.76 7.78 14.53
N ILE A 4 -0.45 7.67 14.33
CA ILE A 4 0.52 8.69 14.70
C ILE A 4 0.41 9.86 13.71
N SER A 5 0.28 9.56 12.41
CA SER A 5 0.06 10.56 11.37
C SER A 5 -1.23 11.36 11.58
N TYR A 6 -2.34 10.68 11.90
CA TYR A 6 -3.62 11.34 12.21
C TYR A 6 -3.48 12.30 13.39
N GLN A 7 -2.85 11.83 14.48
CA GLN A 7 -2.63 12.67 15.66
C GLN A 7 -1.70 13.84 15.33
N ALA A 8 -0.58 13.61 14.64
CA ALA A 8 0.36 14.66 14.26
C ALA A 8 -0.24 15.69 13.29
N LEU A 9 -1.23 15.30 12.47
CA LEU A 9 -1.99 16.23 11.61
C LEU A 9 -3.04 17.01 12.40
N ALA A 10 -3.73 16.35 13.33
CA ALA A 10 -4.79 16.95 14.15
C ALA A 10 -4.25 17.91 15.22
N SER A 11 -3.23 17.48 15.98
CA SER A 11 -2.62 18.24 17.07
C SER A 11 -1.47 19.14 16.62
N LYS A 12 -0.98 18.97 15.38
CA LYS A 12 0.24 19.60 14.84
C LYS A 12 1.48 19.37 15.71
N GLN A 13 1.47 18.31 16.52
CA GLN A 13 2.54 17.99 17.47
C GLN A 13 2.81 16.48 17.52
N PRO A 14 4.06 16.09 17.84
CA PRO A 14 5.25 16.93 17.93
C PRO A 14 5.68 17.50 16.57
N THR A 15 6.28 18.70 16.59
CA THR A 15 6.63 19.48 15.38
C THR A 15 7.52 18.71 14.41
N TYR A 16 8.44 17.87 14.92
CA TYR A 16 9.31 17.05 14.07
C TYR A 16 8.51 16.03 13.21
N LEU A 17 7.43 15.44 13.75
CA LEU A 17 6.57 14.53 12.98
C LEU A 17 5.71 15.28 11.98
N ASN A 18 5.17 16.44 12.37
CA ASN A 18 4.36 17.26 11.48
C ASN A 18 5.17 17.79 10.29
N SER A 19 6.42 18.21 10.53
CA SER A 19 7.35 18.67 9.48
C SER A 19 7.66 17.57 8.45
N MET A 20 7.63 16.30 8.84
CA MET A 20 7.79 15.17 7.92
C MET A 20 6.53 14.85 7.10
N LEU A 21 5.36 15.39 7.47
CA LEU A 21 4.07 15.13 6.82
C LEU A 21 3.66 16.34 5.96
N THR A 22 4.34 16.51 4.83
CA THR A 22 4.07 17.64 3.92
C THR A 22 2.81 17.38 3.11
N PRO A 23 1.83 18.30 3.09
CA PRO A 23 0.70 18.23 2.17
C PRO A 23 1.19 18.24 0.72
N ALA A 24 0.72 17.30 -0.09
CA ALA A 24 0.99 17.33 -1.52
C ALA A 24 0.17 18.47 -2.14
N ARG A 25 0.85 19.51 -2.60
CA ARG A 25 0.22 20.64 -3.29
C ARG A 25 -0.21 20.16 -4.68
N ASN A 26 -1.50 19.98 -4.87
CA ASN A 26 -2.07 19.83 -6.19
C ASN A 26 -2.01 21.20 -6.88
N SER A 27 -1.45 21.28 -8.09
CA SER A 27 -1.42 22.52 -8.88
C SER A 27 -2.81 22.99 -9.32
N ARG A 28 -3.82 22.14 -9.14
CA ARG A 28 -5.21 22.38 -9.52
C ARG A 28 -6.12 21.84 -8.41
N GLU A 29 -6.74 22.73 -7.64
CA GLU A 29 -7.79 22.38 -6.71
C GLU A 29 -9.05 21.99 -7.51
N LEU A 30 -9.27 20.69 -7.70
CA LEU A 30 -10.57 20.21 -8.18
C LEU A 30 -11.52 20.10 -6.99
N ARG A 31 -12.73 20.66 -7.13
CA ARG A 31 -13.77 20.77 -6.10
C ARG A 31 -14.25 19.43 -5.51
N SER A 32 -13.82 18.30 -6.07
CA SER A 32 -14.17 16.95 -5.63
C SER A 32 -13.02 16.18 -4.96
N THR A 33 -11.82 16.76 -4.86
CA THR A 33 -10.65 16.05 -4.30
C THR A 33 -10.48 16.36 -2.81
N SER A 34 -11.40 15.91 -1.96
CA SER A 34 -11.26 15.94 -0.48
C SER A 34 -10.25 14.90 0.05
N SER A 35 -9.24 14.56 -0.76
CA SER A 35 -8.31 13.47 -0.45
C SER A 35 -7.10 13.90 0.38
N ASN A 36 -6.89 15.20 0.62
CA ASN A 36 -5.73 15.79 1.33
C ASN A 36 -4.47 14.89 1.28
N PRO A 37 -3.94 14.64 0.06
CA PRO A 37 -2.82 13.72 -0.11
C PRO A 37 -1.56 14.29 0.56
N LEU A 38 -0.71 13.41 1.04
CA LEU A 38 0.61 13.76 1.55
C LEU A 38 1.67 13.48 0.49
N TYR A 39 2.71 14.32 0.46
CA TYR A 39 3.86 14.13 -0.41
C TYR A 39 4.68 12.92 0.05
N ILE A 40 5.09 12.08 -0.89
CA ILE A 40 5.93 10.91 -0.64
C ILE A 40 7.32 11.20 -1.25
N PRO A 41 8.38 11.36 -0.45
CA PRO A 41 9.71 11.60 -0.97
C PRO A 41 10.25 10.35 -1.70
N ARG A 42 10.96 10.57 -2.80
CA ARG A 42 11.57 9.48 -3.57
C ARG A 42 12.80 8.96 -2.84
N VAL A 43 12.79 7.69 -2.47
CA VAL A 43 13.91 6.99 -1.83
C VAL A 43 14.45 5.92 -2.75
N LYS A 44 15.78 5.75 -2.76
CA LYS A 44 16.48 4.77 -3.62
C LYS A 44 16.71 3.42 -2.94
N THR A 45 16.56 3.35 -1.61
CA THR A 45 16.88 2.16 -0.81
C THR A 45 15.64 1.52 -0.20
N LYS A 46 15.64 0.19 -0.06
CA LYS A 46 14.57 -0.58 0.60
C LYS A 46 14.44 -0.26 2.11
N ALA A 47 15.50 0.23 2.73
CA ALA A 47 15.45 0.71 4.12
C ALA A 47 14.75 2.08 4.19
N GLY A 48 15.03 2.96 3.21
CA GLY A 48 14.40 4.27 3.10
C GLY A 48 12.89 4.21 2.89
N THR A 49 12.34 3.16 2.26
CA THR A 49 10.88 3.04 2.11
C THR A 49 10.16 2.80 3.44
N ARG A 50 10.87 2.34 4.46
CA ARG A 50 10.33 2.01 5.79
C ARG A 50 10.41 3.17 6.78
N VAL A 51 11.12 4.25 6.44
CA VAL A 51 11.22 5.42 7.31
C VAL A 51 9.87 6.14 7.41
N PHE A 52 9.61 6.80 8.54
CA PHE A 52 8.32 7.42 8.81
C PHE A 52 7.90 8.41 7.72
N SER A 53 8.83 9.25 7.24
CA SER A 53 8.56 10.26 6.19
C SER A 53 8.16 9.67 4.83
N VAL A 54 8.34 8.37 4.60
CA VAL A 54 7.88 7.67 3.39
C VAL A 54 6.70 6.76 3.70
N ALA A 55 6.84 5.91 4.71
CA ALA A 55 5.84 4.90 5.06
C ALA A 55 4.51 5.53 5.52
N ALA A 56 4.58 6.61 6.31
CA ALA A 56 3.39 7.30 6.80
C ALA A 56 2.56 7.93 5.67
N PRO A 57 3.11 8.79 4.79
CA PRO A 57 2.33 9.36 3.69
C PRO A 57 1.89 8.32 2.67
N THR A 58 2.68 7.26 2.43
CA THR A 58 2.28 6.15 1.55
C THR A 58 1.02 5.48 2.08
N LEU A 59 1.01 5.08 3.35
CA LEU A 59 -0.14 4.40 3.94
C LEU A 59 -1.34 5.34 4.08
N TRP A 60 -1.12 6.62 4.41
CA TRP A 60 -2.17 7.63 4.48
C TRP A 60 -2.87 7.86 3.14
N ASN A 61 -2.11 7.90 2.04
CA ASN A 61 -2.65 8.10 0.70
C ASN A 61 -3.47 6.90 0.22
N SER A 62 -3.16 5.68 0.67
CA SER A 62 -3.95 4.48 0.38
C SER A 62 -5.28 4.41 1.17
N LEU A 63 -5.52 5.31 2.12
CA LEU A 63 -6.76 5.32 2.90
C LEU A 63 -7.91 5.95 2.11
N PRO A 64 -9.12 5.36 2.17
CA PRO A 64 -10.30 5.99 1.63
C PRO A 64 -10.63 7.28 2.39
N VAL A 65 -11.22 8.24 1.68
CA VAL A 65 -11.60 9.55 2.23
C VAL A 65 -12.53 9.41 3.44
N SER A 66 -13.45 8.45 3.40
CA SER A 66 -14.38 8.16 4.51
C SER A 66 -13.67 7.86 5.84
N VAL A 67 -12.46 7.31 5.82
CA VAL A 67 -11.67 7.08 7.04
C VAL A 67 -10.85 8.29 7.44
N LYS A 68 -10.38 9.09 6.47
CA LYS A 68 -9.61 10.31 6.73
C LYS A 68 -10.47 11.44 7.31
N SER A 69 -11.74 11.53 6.94
CA SER A 69 -12.68 12.56 7.39
C SER A 69 -13.25 12.34 8.80
N GLU A 70 -12.75 11.34 9.53
CA GLU A 70 -13.31 10.94 10.81
C GLU A 70 -12.74 11.78 11.95
N GLY A 71 -13.61 12.44 12.72
CA GLY A 71 -13.19 13.37 13.76
C GLY A 71 -12.70 12.72 15.07
N ASN A 72 -12.81 11.40 15.22
CA ASN A 72 -12.42 10.68 16.44
C ASN A 72 -11.36 9.61 16.16
N ILE A 73 -10.26 9.66 16.91
CA ILE A 73 -9.16 8.69 16.87
C ILE A 73 -9.59 7.25 17.17
N VAL A 74 -10.57 7.05 18.06
CA VAL A 74 -11.07 5.72 18.43
C VAL A 74 -11.76 5.07 17.24
N SER A 75 -12.67 5.80 16.61
CA SER A 75 -13.39 5.36 15.41
C SER A 75 -12.43 5.16 14.23
N PHE A 76 -11.44 6.05 14.07
CA PHE A 76 -10.38 5.92 13.08
C PHE A 76 -9.59 4.62 13.25
N ARG A 77 -9.13 4.31 14.48
CA ARG A 77 -8.41 3.06 14.79
C ARG A 77 -9.23 1.82 14.45
N ARG A 78 -10.54 1.83 14.77
CA ARG A 78 -11.44 0.71 14.48
C ARG A 78 -11.57 0.46 12.98
N ARG A 79 -11.79 1.52 12.18
CA ARG A 79 -11.89 1.39 10.72
C ARG A 79 -10.57 1.03 10.06
N LEU A 80 -9.44 1.55 10.56
CA LEU A 80 -8.12 1.13 10.10
C LEU A 80 -7.89 -0.37 10.30
N LYS A 81 -8.27 -0.93 11.45
CA LYS A 81 -8.16 -2.39 11.67
C LYS A 81 -8.99 -3.16 10.64
N HIS A 82 -10.22 -2.70 10.38
CA HIS A 82 -11.10 -3.31 9.40
C HIS A 82 -10.50 -3.26 7.98
N ILE A 83 -10.01 -2.10 7.56
CA ILE A 83 -9.36 -1.94 6.26
C ILE A 83 -8.07 -2.76 6.18
N SER A 84 -7.23 -2.76 7.21
CA SER A 84 -5.99 -3.55 7.24
C SER A 84 -6.25 -5.06 7.14
N LEU A 85 -7.37 -5.53 7.70
CA LEU A 85 -7.78 -6.94 7.62
C LEU A 85 -8.34 -7.29 6.23
N MET A 86 -8.98 -6.32 5.56
CA MET A 86 -9.65 -6.51 4.26
C MET A 86 -8.76 -6.17 3.03
N LEU A 87 -7.73 -5.34 3.20
CA LEU A 87 -6.82 -4.91 2.13
C LEU A 87 -6.07 -6.05 1.42
N PRO A 88 -5.60 -7.14 2.07
CA PRO A 88 -5.00 -8.25 1.34
C PRO A 88 -6.01 -9.00 0.43
N ILE A 89 -7.29 -8.99 0.79
CA ILE A 89 -8.37 -9.61 -0.02
C ILE A 89 -8.72 -8.71 -1.21
N LEU A 90 -8.63 -7.38 -1.06
CA LEU A 90 -8.92 -6.44 -2.15
C LEU A 90 -7.74 -6.29 -3.15
N LEU A 91 -6.49 -6.34 -2.66
CA LEU A 91 -5.29 -6.26 -3.50
C LEU A 91 -5.07 -7.53 -4.34
N SER A 92 -5.56 -8.69 -3.89
CA SER A 92 -5.58 -9.91 -4.70
C SER A 92 -6.58 -9.85 -5.87
N PHE A 93 -7.55 -8.94 -5.83
CA PHE A 93 -8.52 -8.71 -6.91
C PHE A 93 -8.12 -7.59 -7.88
N LEU A 94 -7.15 -6.74 -7.52
CA LEU A 94 -6.71 -5.60 -8.32
C LEU A 94 -5.28 -5.80 -8.87
N GLU A 95 -4.98 -6.99 -9.38
CA GLU A 95 -3.76 -7.23 -10.14
C GLU A 95 -4.12 -7.93 -11.47
N PRO A 96 -4.38 -7.19 -12.57
CA PRO A 96 -4.63 -7.77 -13.90
C PRO A 96 -3.35 -8.29 -14.59
N SER A 97 -2.35 -8.72 -13.84
CA SER A 97 -1.07 -9.23 -14.37
C SER A 97 -0.64 -10.53 -13.71
N SER A 98 -1.52 -11.54 -13.72
CA SER A 98 -1.10 -12.94 -13.51
C SER A 98 -1.82 -13.96 -14.40
N ILE A 99 -2.29 -13.54 -15.58
CA ILE A 99 -2.68 -14.49 -16.65
C ILE A 99 -1.44 -14.93 -17.46
N HIS A 100 -0.32 -14.19 -17.42
CA HIS A 100 0.86 -14.52 -18.22
C HIS A 100 1.96 -15.34 -17.53
N GLN A 101 1.88 -15.62 -16.22
CA GLN A 101 2.85 -16.48 -15.53
C GLN A 101 2.37 -17.92 -15.29
N ARG A 102 1.11 -18.26 -15.60
CA ARG A 102 0.63 -19.65 -15.50
C ARG A 102 0.92 -20.53 -16.72
N LEU A 103 1.38 -19.97 -17.84
CA LEU A 103 1.72 -20.76 -19.03
C LEU A 103 3.21 -21.11 -19.18
N THR A 104 4.12 -20.40 -18.54
CA THR A 104 5.56 -20.76 -18.53
C THR A 104 5.92 -21.84 -17.51
N HIS A 105 5.01 -22.21 -16.60
CA HIS A 105 5.17 -23.40 -15.75
C HIS A 105 4.51 -24.66 -16.34
N CYS A 106 3.80 -24.54 -17.48
CA CYS A 106 3.17 -25.68 -18.15
C CYS A 106 4.08 -26.30 -19.23
N SER A 107 5.08 -25.57 -19.74
CA SER A 107 5.99 -26.11 -20.77
C SER A 107 7.16 -26.94 -20.21
N THR A 108 7.44 -26.87 -18.90
CA THR A 108 8.49 -27.67 -18.26
C THR A 108 7.99 -29.03 -17.77
N PHE A 109 6.66 -29.23 -17.71
CA PHE A 109 6.06 -30.47 -17.21
C PHE A 109 6.03 -31.60 -18.26
N THR A 110 6.06 -31.27 -19.56
CA THR A 110 6.13 -32.26 -20.65
C THR A 110 7.55 -32.80 -20.90
N GLN A 111 8.59 -32.23 -20.29
CA GLN A 111 9.97 -32.76 -20.41
C GLN A 111 10.41 -33.63 -19.22
N LEU A 112 9.61 -33.72 -18.15
CA LEU A 112 9.93 -34.50 -16.94
C LEU A 112 9.08 -35.78 -16.79
N LEU A 113 8.41 -36.21 -17.87
CA LEU A 113 7.69 -37.48 -17.97
C LEU A 113 8.28 -38.37 -19.09
N ASN A 114 9.61 -38.35 -19.21
CA ASN A 114 10.38 -39.42 -19.83
C ASN A 114 11.67 -39.53 -19.04
N PRO A 115 11.70 -40.42 -18.03
CA PRO A 115 12.42 -41.65 -18.28
C PRO A 115 11.83 -42.85 -17.52
N LEU A 116 11.54 -43.94 -18.22
CA LEU A 116 11.73 -45.35 -17.80
C LEU A 116 10.94 -46.27 -18.76
N VAL A 117 11.45 -46.42 -19.99
CA VAL A 117 11.43 -47.73 -20.63
C VAL A 117 12.88 -48.20 -20.62
N LEU A 118 13.18 -48.91 -19.54
CA LEU A 118 14.36 -49.74 -19.38
C LEU A 118 14.31 -50.86 -20.44
N SER A 119 15.48 -51.17 -21.01
CA SER A 119 15.82 -52.51 -21.52
C SER A 119 15.09 -53.00 -22.78
N ARG A 120 15.83 -53.13 -23.89
CA ARG A 120 16.22 -54.43 -24.48
C ARG A 120 16.82 -54.21 -25.87
N HIS A 121 17.99 -54.83 -26.04
CA HIS A 121 18.68 -55.22 -27.28
C HIS A 121 19.27 -54.16 -28.20
#